data_AF-A0A7J6KKV5-F1
#
_entry.id   AF-A0A7J6KKV5-F1
#
_cell.length_a   1.000
_cell.length_b   1.000
_cell.length_c   1.000
_cell.angle_alpha   90.00
_cell.angle_beta   90.00
_cell.angle_gamma   90.00
#
_symmetry.space_group_name_H-M   'P 1'
#
loop_
_entity.id
_entity.type
_entity.pdbx_description
1 polymer ?
#
loop_
_entity_poly.entity_id
_entity_poly.type
_entity_poly.pdbx_seq_one_letter_code
_entity_poly.pdbx_strand_id
1 'polypeptide(L)'
;KLDDDLTDFKNLLLEKVTYQELGMKGGKLRRLARICYVDQHGIVRRHPSPERLRHIEEDDNGVIYLGNSKYTSALLRVLSTIYHYKYLHLGSRRVCHLLQRRFYCKKMSRLVRSTLRSCTSCIKARATRQLNYVTNHVQDLLTTGLWQLVGIDVAGPYDKATRLNDKKTNGGDPCYILLVQDYVSGFTAARPLHDVKAKTVADAIHGVFCEHGSPSVVLSDHDRTSLTSRQVRRVLQRHGTKHYVLPGYGQYLSFWERSHKDMAD
;
A
#
# COMPACT_ATOMS: atom_id res chain seq x y z
N LYS A 1 -14.21 -40.31 -7.29
CA LYS A 1 -13.63 -40.34 -8.66
C LYS A 1 -12.78 -39.08 -8.82
N LEU A 2 -11.52 -39.11 -8.35
CA LEU A 2 -10.79 -37.89 -7.96
C LEU A 2 -9.85 -37.34 -9.05
N ASP A 3 -9.51 -38.14 -10.07
CA ASP A 3 -8.73 -37.69 -11.23
C ASP A 3 -8.94 -38.60 -12.45
N ASP A 4 -10.20 -38.73 -12.89
CA ASP A 4 -10.56 -39.56 -14.05
C ASP A 4 -9.77 -39.11 -15.29
N ASP A 5 -9.54 -37.80 -15.47
CA ASP A 5 -8.76 -37.24 -16.58
C ASP A 5 -7.28 -37.69 -16.57
N LEU A 6 -6.62 -37.78 -15.40
CA LEU A 6 -5.24 -38.25 -15.31
C LEU A 6 -5.17 -39.78 -15.47
N THR A 7 -6.20 -40.49 -15.01
CA THR A 7 -6.32 -41.95 -15.16
C THR A 7 -6.51 -42.34 -16.62
N ASP A 8 -7.44 -41.66 -17.31
CA ASP A 8 -7.68 -41.81 -18.75
C ASP A 8 -6.42 -41.47 -19.55
N PHE A 9 -5.70 -40.40 -19.16
CA PHE A 9 -4.46 -40.03 -19.81
C PHE A 9 -3.34 -41.06 -19.58
N LYS A 10 -3.24 -41.63 -18.38
CA LYS A 10 -2.31 -42.73 -18.10
C LYS A 10 -2.64 -43.97 -18.92
N ASN A 11 -3.92 -44.32 -19.04
CA ASN A 11 -4.36 -45.45 -19.85
C ASN A 11 -4.08 -45.23 -21.34
N LEU A 12 -4.24 -44.00 -21.84
CA LEU A 12 -3.86 -43.63 -23.20
C LEU A 12 -2.35 -43.78 -23.44
N LEU A 13 -1.51 -43.38 -22.47
CA LEU A 13 -0.05 -43.51 -22.57
C LEU A 13 0.43 -44.97 -22.49
N LEU A 14 -0.32 -45.83 -21.80
CA LEU A 14 -0.07 -47.27 -21.71
C LEU A 14 -0.75 -48.07 -22.84
N GLU A 15 -1.30 -47.38 -23.85
CA GLU A 15 -1.99 -47.97 -25.01
C GLU A 15 -3.19 -48.88 -24.64
N LYS A 16 -3.75 -48.72 -23.44
CA LYS A 16 -4.92 -49.48 -22.97
C LYS A 16 -6.24 -48.97 -23.53
N VAL A 17 -6.26 -47.71 -23.96
CA VAL A 17 -7.45 -46.99 -24.45
C VAL A 17 -7.01 -46.15 -25.65
N THR A 18 -7.80 -46.13 -26.71
CA THR A 18 -7.48 -45.32 -27.89
C THR A 18 -7.97 -43.88 -27.73
N TYR A 19 -7.34 -42.93 -28.44
CA TYR A 19 -7.80 -41.53 -28.39
C TYR A 19 -9.20 -41.33 -28.97
N GLN A 20 -9.69 -42.27 -29.80
CA GLN A 20 -11.04 -42.25 -30.37
C GLN A 20 -12.10 -42.59 -29.31
N GLU A 21 -11.80 -43.53 -28.42
CA GLU A 21 -12.64 -43.91 -27.27
C GLU A 21 -12.81 -42.76 -26.25
N LEU A 22 -11.85 -41.85 -26.16
CA LEU A 22 -11.87 -40.69 -25.25
C LEU A 22 -12.67 -39.49 -25.79
N GLY A 23 -13.30 -39.62 -26.96
CA GLY A 23 -14.17 -38.61 -27.57
C GLY A 23 -13.54 -37.22 -27.68
N MET A 24 -14.29 -36.18 -27.32
CA MET A 24 -13.85 -34.78 -27.42
C MET A 24 -12.54 -34.46 -26.67
N LYS A 25 -12.18 -35.22 -25.62
CA LYS A 25 -10.95 -35.02 -24.86
C LYS A 25 -9.73 -35.64 -25.55
N GLY A 26 -9.93 -36.63 -26.42
CA GLY A 26 -8.89 -37.42 -27.06
C GLY A 26 -7.89 -36.60 -27.87
N GLY A 27 -8.34 -35.62 -28.65
CA GLY A 27 -7.44 -34.78 -29.46
C GLY A 27 -6.48 -33.89 -28.64
N LYS A 28 -6.87 -33.51 -27.42
CA LYS A 28 -6.01 -32.76 -26.49
C LYS A 28 -5.03 -33.69 -25.80
N LEU A 29 -5.49 -34.86 -25.36
CA LEU A 29 -4.66 -35.87 -24.71
C LEU A 29 -3.62 -36.45 -25.68
N ARG A 30 -3.98 -36.68 -26.95
CA ARG A 30 -3.05 -37.11 -28.01
C ARG A 30 -1.88 -36.13 -28.21
N ARG A 31 -2.15 -34.81 -28.15
CA ARG A 31 -1.08 -33.80 -28.22
C ARG A 31 -0.18 -33.81 -26.99
N LEU A 32 -0.76 -34.02 -25.80
CA LEU A 32 0.01 -34.15 -24.56
C LEU A 32 0.83 -35.45 -24.54
N ALA A 33 0.31 -36.54 -25.12
CA ALA A 33 1.00 -37.82 -25.19
C ALA A 33 2.31 -37.77 -25.99
N ARG A 34 2.45 -36.82 -26.93
CA ARG A 34 3.72 -36.60 -27.66
C ARG A 34 4.85 -36.07 -26.80
N ILE A 35 4.51 -35.47 -25.65
CA ILE A 35 5.48 -34.79 -24.78
C ILE A 35 5.46 -35.36 -23.35
N CYS A 36 4.69 -36.42 -23.11
CA CYS A 36 4.57 -37.08 -21.82
C CYS A 36 4.73 -38.59 -21.97
N TYR A 37 5.24 -39.24 -20.94
CA TYR A 37 5.41 -40.68 -20.87
C TYR A 37 5.10 -41.17 -19.45
N VAL A 38 4.99 -42.49 -19.28
CA VAL A 38 4.83 -43.12 -17.96
C VAL A 38 6.17 -43.74 -17.58
N ASP A 39 6.68 -43.41 -16.39
CA ASP A 39 7.93 -43.99 -15.88
C ASP A 39 7.73 -45.41 -15.33
N GLN A 40 8.84 -46.05 -14.93
CA GLN A 40 8.84 -47.39 -14.33
C GLN A 40 8.00 -47.52 -13.05
N HIS A 41 7.68 -46.40 -12.38
CA HIS A 41 6.85 -46.35 -11.19
C HIS A 41 5.37 -46.06 -11.51
N GLY A 42 5.00 -45.99 -12.79
CA GLY A 42 3.65 -45.68 -13.22
C GLY A 42 3.26 -44.22 -13.06
N ILE A 43 4.23 -43.30 -12.90
CA ILE A 43 4.02 -41.86 -12.77
C ILE A 43 4.05 -41.22 -14.15
N VAL A 44 3.08 -40.35 -14.44
CA VAL A 44 3.05 -39.59 -15.69
C VAL A 44 4.05 -38.45 -15.62
N ARG A 45 4.99 -38.42 -16.55
CA ARG A 45 6.05 -37.42 -16.66
C ARG A 45 5.95 -36.66 -17.97
N ARG A 46 6.43 -35.41 -17.97
CA ARG A 46 6.61 -34.60 -19.17
C ARG A 46 8.10 -34.50 -19.49
N HIS A 47 8.46 -34.72 -20.75
CA HIS A 47 9.84 -34.56 -21.22
C HIS A 47 10.39 -33.15 -20.89
N PRO A 48 11.70 -33.04 -20.63
CA PRO A 48 12.36 -31.75 -20.47
C PRO A 48 12.04 -30.84 -21.67
N SER A 49 11.68 -29.58 -21.39
CA SER A 49 11.60 -28.59 -22.46
C SER A 49 13.02 -28.27 -22.95
N PRO A 50 13.24 -28.00 -24.26
CA PRO A 50 14.57 -27.69 -24.79
C PRO A 50 15.27 -26.51 -24.09
N GLU A 51 14.51 -25.54 -23.57
CA GLU A 51 15.04 -24.41 -22.79
C GLU A 51 15.61 -24.83 -21.42
N ARG A 52 15.17 -25.97 -20.89
CA ARG A 52 15.59 -26.50 -19.57
C ARG A 52 16.82 -27.40 -19.64
N LEU A 53 17.27 -27.77 -20.84
CA LEU A 53 18.50 -28.55 -21.06
C LEU A 53 19.77 -27.76 -20.69
N ARG A 54 19.67 -26.44 -20.46
CA ARG A 54 20.83 -25.56 -20.19
C ARG A 54 21.32 -25.57 -18.73
N HIS A 55 20.58 -26.19 -17.82
CA HIS A 55 20.92 -26.23 -16.39
C HIS A 55 20.56 -27.61 -15.80
N ILE A 56 21.38 -28.62 -16.09
CA ILE A 56 21.14 -29.99 -15.62
C ILE A 56 22.22 -30.40 -14.62
N GLU A 57 21.78 -30.68 -13.40
CA GLU A 57 22.38 -31.66 -12.50
C GLU A 57 21.52 -32.94 -12.60
N GLU A 58 22.09 -33.94 -13.28
CA GLU A 58 21.96 -35.41 -13.19
C GLU A 58 20.61 -36.18 -13.12
N ASP A 59 19.42 -35.58 -12.96
CA ASP A 59 18.17 -36.38 -12.94
C ASP A 59 17.31 -36.17 -14.21
N ASP A 60 17.65 -36.97 -15.22
CA ASP A 60 17.21 -36.94 -16.63
C ASP A 60 15.73 -37.39 -16.85
N ASN A 61 15.01 -37.71 -15.77
CA ASN A 61 13.67 -38.30 -15.84
C ASN A 61 12.53 -37.30 -16.11
N GLY A 62 12.78 -36.11 -16.64
CA GLY A 62 11.74 -35.09 -16.87
C GLY A 62 10.99 -34.63 -15.61
N VAL A 63 9.84 -33.96 -15.78
CA VAL A 63 9.05 -33.39 -14.65
C VAL A 63 7.72 -34.11 -14.47
N ILE A 64 7.26 -34.23 -13.22
CA ILE A 64 5.99 -34.91 -12.89
C ILE A 64 4.83 -34.09 -13.47
N TYR A 65 3.99 -34.73 -14.29
CA TYR A 65 2.77 -34.12 -14.80
C TYR A 65 1.62 -34.32 -13.82
N LEU A 66 1.16 -33.23 -13.21
CA LEU A 66 0.13 -33.29 -12.19
C LEU A 66 -1.30 -33.29 -12.75
N GLY A 67 -1.49 -33.13 -14.06
CA GLY A 67 -2.83 -33.04 -14.65
C GLY A 67 -3.47 -31.64 -14.53
N ASN A 68 -4.80 -31.60 -14.65
CA ASN A 68 -5.62 -30.37 -14.57
C ASN A 68 -6.80 -30.50 -13.60
N SER A 69 -6.70 -31.38 -12.60
CA SER A 69 -7.80 -31.63 -11.68
C SER A 69 -7.89 -30.58 -10.57
N LYS A 70 -9.02 -30.60 -9.85
CA LYS A 70 -9.17 -29.81 -8.62
C LYS A 70 -8.12 -30.21 -7.58
N TYR A 71 -7.77 -31.49 -7.54
CA TYR A 71 -6.71 -32.01 -6.66
C TYR A 71 -5.35 -31.41 -7.00
N THR A 72 -4.95 -31.38 -8.29
CA THR A 72 -3.73 -30.69 -8.74
C THR A 72 -3.67 -29.25 -8.26
N SER A 73 -4.80 -28.56 -8.35
CA SER A 73 -4.89 -27.15 -7.95
C SER A 73 -4.72 -26.98 -6.45
N ALA A 74 -5.29 -27.86 -5.64
CA ALA A 74 -5.12 -27.87 -4.19
C ALA A 74 -3.67 -28.19 -3.79
N LEU A 75 -3.09 -29.24 -4.38
CA LEU A 75 -1.70 -29.64 -4.14
C LEU A 75 -0.72 -28.50 -4.45
N LEU A 76 -0.87 -27.86 -5.61
CA LEU A 76 0.02 -26.76 -5.98
C LEU A 76 -0.17 -25.51 -5.11
N ARG A 77 -1.37 -25.25 -4.58
CA ARG A 77 -1.58 -24.19 -3.59
C ARG A 77 -0.77 -24.49 -2.33
N VAL A 78 -0.87 -25.70 -1.81
CA VAL A 78 -0.11 -26.13 -0.62
C VAL A 78 1.40 -26.04 -0.86
N LEU A 79 1.89 -26.59 -1.98
CA LEU A 79 3.31 -26.52 -2.34
C LEU A 79 3.80 -25.08 -2.54
N SER A 80 3.00 -24.22 -3.17
CA SER A 80 3.33 -22.80 -3.35
C SER A 80 3.50 -22.12 -1.99
N THR A 81 2.61 -22.39 -1.05
CA THR A 81 2.67 -21.86 0.31
C THR A 81 3.91 -22.37 1.03
N ILE A 82 4.20 -23.67 0.99
CA ILE A 82 5.38 -24.26 1.62
C ILE A 82 6.67 -23.62 1.08
N TYR A 83 6.83 -23.54 -0.25
CA TYR A 83 8.02 -22.94 -0.86
C TYR A 83 8.12 -21.45 -0.56
N HIS A 84 6.99 -20.75 -0.51
CA HIS A 84 6.98 -19.34 -0.14
C HIS A 84 7.53 -19.10 1.27
N TYR A 85 7.11 -19.90 2.26
CA TYR A 85 7.60 -19.76 3.63
C TYR A 85 9.01 -20.35 3.83
N LYS A 86 9.29 -21.52 3.26
CA LYS A 86 10.61 -22.17 3.33
C LYS A 86 11.74 -21.28 2.81
N TYR A 87 11.46 -20.50 1.75
CA TYR A 87 12.42 -19.59 1.15
C TYR A 87 12.18 -18.12 1.54
N LEU A 88 11.73 -17.86 2.77
CA LEU A 88 11.63 -16.51 3.36
C LEU A 88 10.80 -15.53 2.51
N HIS A 89 9.53 -15.86 2.29
CA HIS A 89 8.60 -15.06 1.50
C HIS A 89 9.01 -14.84 0.03
N LEU A 90 9.61 -15.86 -0.58
CA LEU A 90 10.07 -15.80 -1.97
C LEU A 90 8.94 -15.41 -2.94
N GLY A 91 9.26 -14.51 -3.86
CA GLY A 91 8.30 -13.97 -4.83
C GLY A 91 7.73 -15.01 -5.80
N SER A 92 6.50 -14.78 -6.26
CA SER A 92 5.75 -15.73 -7.11
C SER A 92 6.47 -16.21 -8.38
N ARG A 93 7.28 -15.36 -9.02
CA ARG A 93 8.07 -15.77 -10.20
C ARG A 93 9.12 -16.82 -9.84
N ARG A 94 9.86 -16.60 -8.75
CA ARG A 94 10.92 -17.51 -8.29
C ARG A 94 10.33 -18.81 -7.71
N VAL A 95 9.25 -18.73 -6.92
CA VAL A 95 8.53 -19.93 -6.45
C VAL A 95 8.02 -20.76 -7.62
N CYS A 96 7.41 -20.11 -8.63
CA CYS A 96 6.97 -20.81 -9.84
C CYS A 96 8.15 -21.50 -10.55
N HIS A 97 9.30 -20.84 -10.66
CA HIS A 97 10.49 -21.43 -11.26
C HIS A 97 10.97 -22.68 -10.49
N LEU A 98 11.03 -22.62 -9.16
CA LEU A 98 11.41 -23.78 -8.33
C LEU A 98 10.43 -24.95 -8.49
N LEU A 99 9.12 -24.68 -8.47
CA LEU A 99 8.11 -25.71 -8.70
C LEU A 99 8.20 -26.30 -10.11
N GLN A 100 8.52 -25.48 -11.11
CA GLN A 100 8.69 -25.91 -12.51
C GLN A 100 9.85 -26.90 -12.69
N ARG A 101 10.84 -26.94 -11.80
CA ARG A 101 11.94 -27.90 -11.86
C ARG A 101 11.48 -29.34 -11.58
N ARG A 102 10.38 -29.53 -10.85
CA ARG A 102 9.89 -30.86 -10.43
C ARG A 102 8.50 -31.20 -10.96
N PHE A 103 7.65 -30.20 -11.15
CA PHE A 103 6.25 -30.36 -11.48
C PHE A 103 5.84 -29.58 -12.73
N TYR A 104 4.87 -30.12 -13.45
CA TYR A 104 4.21 -29.44 -14.55
C TYR A 104 2.69 -29.55 -14.44
N CYS A 105 2.02 -28.40 -14.52
CA CYS A 105 0.58 -28.31 -14.73
C CYS A 105 0.26 -27.13 -15.66
N LYS A 106 -0.92 -27.16 -16.30
CA LYS A 106 -1.38 -26.00 -17.09
C LYS A 106 -1.67 -24.83 -16.15
N LYS A 107 -1.31 -23.62 -16.57
CA LYS A 107 -1.55 -22.36 -15.82
C LYS A 107 -0.93 -22.33 -14.40
N MET A 108 0.15 -23.08 -14.15
CA MET A 108 0.83 -23.10 -12.84
C MET A 108 1.22 -21.71 -12.36
N SER A 109 1.79 -20.87 -13.23
CA SER A 109 2.19 -19.50 -12.89
C SER A 109 1.03 -18.63 -12.39
N ARG A 110 -0.17 -18.81 -12.96
CA ARG A 110 -1.38 -18.12 -12.52
C ARG A 110 -1.81 -18.61 -11.14
N LEU A 111 -1.78 -19.92 -10.92
CA LEU A 111 -2.14 -20.53 -9.65
C LEU A 111 -1.19 -20.06 -8.53
N VAL A 112 0.12 -20.22 -8.71
CA VAL A 112 1.16 -19.74 -7.77
C VAL A 112 0.97 -18.26 -7.46
N ARG A 113 0.81 -17.42 -8.48
CA ARG A 113 0.60 -15.98 -8.29
C ARG A 113 -0.66 -15.68 -7.50
N SER A 114 -1.77 -16.38 -7.77
CA SER A 114 -3.02 -16.18 -7.03
C SER A 114 -2.88 -16.60 -5.55
N THR A 115 -2.16 -17.70 -5.28
CA THR A 115 -1.91 -18.18 -3.91
C THR A 115 -1.04 -17.22 -3.12
N LEU A 116 0.07 -16.75 -3.68
CA LEU A 116 0.97 -15.88 -2.92
C LEU A 116 0.45 -14.45 -2.76
N ARG A 117 -0.50 -14.04 -3.61
CA ARG A 117 -1.19 -12.75 -3.46
C ARG A 117 -1.99 -12.64 -2.17
N SER A 118 -2.39 -13.75 -1.55
CA SER A 118 -3.11 -13.75 -0.27
C SER A 118 -2.19 -13.81 0.96
N CYS A 119 -0.85 -13.78 0.81
CA CYS A 119 0.05 -13.75 1.96
C CYS A 119 -0.02 -12.40 2.68
N THR A 120 -0.55 -12.40 3.89
CA THR A 120 -0.76 -11.19 4.72
C THR A 120 0.55 -10.45 5.03
N SER A 121 1.63 -11.17 5.35
CA SER A 121 2.95 -10.56 5.60
C SER A 121 3.48 -9.82 4.37
N CYS A 122 3.36 -10.42 3.19
CA CYS A 122 3.77 -9.78 1.93
C CYS A 122 2.89 -8.60 1.54
N ILE A 123 1.59 -8.67 1.81
CA ILE A 123 0.64 -7.55 1.57
C ILE A 123 1.04 -6.36 2.44
N LYS A 124 1.21 -6.58 3.75
CA LYS A 124 1.61 -5.53 4.71
C LYS A 124 2.94 -4.87 4.31
N ALA A 125 3.96 -5.68 4.01
CA ALA A 125 5.27 -5.17 3.59
C ALA A 125 5.23 -4.37 2.28
N ARG A 126 4.28 -4.66 1.38
CA ARG A 126 4.10 -3.89 0.14
C ARG A 126 3.37 -2.57 0.37
N ALA A 127 2.35 -2.55 1.24
CA ALA A 127 1.61 -1.34 1.56
C ALA A 127 2.55 -0.23 2.07
N THR A 128 3.51 -0.58 2.92
CA THR A 128 4.55 0.35 3.41
C THR A 128 5.41 0.94 2.29
N ARG A 129 5.59 0.24 1.18
CA ARG A 129 6.42 0.69 0.04
C ARG A 129 5.65 1.48 -1.02
N GLN A 130 4.31 1.45 -0.98
CA GLN A 130 3.44 2.08 -1.99
C GLN A 130 2.80 3.38 -1.51
N LEU A 131 3.45 4.07 -0.56
CA LEU A 131 3.20 5.50 -0.37
C LEU A 131 3.80 6.25 -1.57
N ASN A 132 3.14 6.11 -2.73
CA ASN A 132 3.32 7.02 -3.84
C ASN A 132 2.73 8.35 -3.36
N TYR A 133 3.58 9.20 -2.80
CA TYR A 133 3.26 10.60 -2.60
C TYR A 133 2.70 11.12 -3.91
N VAL A 134 1.52 11.73 -3.87
CA VAL A 134 0.99 12.44 -5.03
C VAL A 134 1.89 13.65 -5.21
N THR A 135 2.93 13.44 -6.00
CA THR A 135 3.97 14.40 -6.31
C THR A 135 3.39 15.47 -7.22
N ASN A 136 3.40 16.70 -6.71
CA ASN A 136 3.36 17.97 -7.41
C ASN A 136 2.05 18.37 -8.11
N HIS A 137 1.30 17.46 -8.72
CA HIS A 137 0.11 17.84 -9.50
C HIS A 137 -1.08 18.37 -8.70
N VAL A 138 -1.15 18.09 -7.39
CA VAL A 138 -2.24 18.60 -6.53
C VAL A 138 -1.91 19.99 -5.98
N GLN A 139 -0.63 20.37 -5.89
CA GLN A 139 -0.23 21.70 -5.42
C GLN A 139 -0.48 22.78 -6.47
N ASP A 140 -0.28 22.47 -7.75
CA ASP A 140 -0.55 23.41 -8.85
C ASP A 140 -2.05 23.74 -9.05
N LEU A 141 -2.95 23.00 -8.40
CA LEU A 141 -4.37 22.96 -8.76
C LEU A 141 -5.29 23.84 -7.92
N LEU A 142 -4.81 24.59 -6.92
CA LEU A 142 -5.74 25.10 -5.89
C LEU A 142 -5.96 26.61 -5.77
N THR A 143 -5.02 27.53 -6.00
CA THR A 143 -5.36 28.98 -5.88
C THR A 143 -4.37 29.91 -6.57
N THR A 144 -4.88 30.92 -7.29
CA THR A 144 -4.09 32.04 -7.85
C THR A 144 -4.27 33.36 -7.09
N GLY A 145 -5.26 33.45 -6.19
CA GLY A 145 -5.55 34.65 -5.42
C GLY A 145 -4.84 34.70 -4.07
N LEU A 146 -4.35 35.88 -3.69
CA LEU A 146 -3.85 36.16 -2.34
C LEU A 146 -4.95 35.90 -1.31
N TRP A 147 -4.57 35.31 -0.18
CA TRP A 147 -5.46 35.03 0.95
C TRP A 147 -6.67 34.14 0.60
N GLN A 148 -6.65 33.48 -0.56
CA GLN A 148 -7.73 32.60 -0.99
C GLN A 148 -7.64 31.24 -0.26
N LEU A 149 -6.42 30.76 -0.06
CA LEU A 149 -6.08 29.52 0.65
C LEU A 149 -5.09 29.84 1.75
N VAL A 150 -5.47 29.55 2.99
CA VAL A 150 -4.58 29.69 4.14
C VAL A 150 -4.40 28.37 4.88
N GLY A 151 -3.20 28.18 5.39
CA GLY A 151 -2.85 27.11 6.32
C GLY A 151 -2.94 27.64 7.74
N ILE A 152 -3.54 26.87 8.65
CA ILE A 152 -3.56 27.20 10.08
C ILE A 152 -2.94 26.07 10.89
N ASP A 153 -2.11 26.46 11.85
CA ASP A 153 -1.55 25.53 12.83
C ASP A 153 -1.18 26.27 14.13
N VAL A 154 -1.00 25.53 15.22
CA VAL A 154 -0.72 26.06 16.55
C VAL A 154 0.62 25.50 17.03
N ALA A 155 1.59 26.38 17.22
CA ALA A 155 2.91 26.03 17.72
C ALA A 155 3.03 26.27 19.24
N GLY A 156 3.82 25.43 19.90
CA GLY A 156 4.06 25.45 21.34
C GLY A 156 3.80 24.09 22.02
N PRO A 157 3.81 24.03 23.36
CA PRO A 157 4.03 25.15 24.29
C PRO A 157 5.47 25.66 24.24
N TYR A 158 5.64 26.98 24.24
CA TYR A 158 6.94 27.63 24.46
C TYR A 158 7.07 28.01 25.94
N ASP A 159 8.10 27.50 26.61
CA ASP A 159 8.42 27.89 27.98
C ASP A 159 9.05 29.29 27.99
N LYS A 160 8.54 30.20 28.82
CA LYS A 160 9.27 31.42 29.19
C LYS A 160 10.35 31.09 30.22
N ALA A 161 11.27 30.20 29.89
CA ALA A 161 12.49 30.01 30.65
C ALA A 161 13.65 30.64 29.88
N THR A 162 14.37 31.55 30.54
CA THR A 162 15.67 32.12 30.11
C THR A 162 15.62 33.48 29.39
N ARG A 163 15.10 34.52 30.07
CA ARG A 163 15.89 35.75 30.17
C ARG A 163 16.68 35.66 31.47
N LEU A 164 18.01 35.57 31.33
CA LEU A 164 18.95 35.56 32.45
C LEU A 164 18.68 36.76 33.36
N ASN A 165 18.79 36.50 34.67
CA ASN A 165 18.95 37.48 35.74
C ASN A 165 17.72 38.27 36.17
N ASP A 166 16.60 37.61 36.49
CA ASP A 166 15.87 38.08 37.67
C ASP A 166 15.23 36.95 38.47
N LYS A 167 15.44 37.05 39.78
CA LYS A 167 15.02 36.08 40.79
C LYS A 167 13.48 36.02 40.86
N LYS A 168 12.97 34.79 40.96
CA LYS A 168 11.67 34.44 41.56
C LYS A 168 10.45 35.20 41.04
N THR A 169 9.79 34.61 40.05
CA THR A 169 8.31 34.56 40.03
C THR A 169 7.87 33.16 39.62
N ASN A 170 7.07 32.53 40.48
CA ASN A 170 6.41 31.25 40.25
C ASN A 170 5.52 31.33 38.99
N GLY A 171 5.58 30.30 38.13
CA GLY A 171 4.55 29.98 37.13
C GLY A 171 4.45 30.94 35.94
N GLY A 172 5.27 30.71 34.89
CA GLY A 172 4.96 31.27 33.58
C GLY A 172 3.97 30.36 32.86
N ASP A 173 2.77 30.85 32.53
CA ASP A 173 1.79 30.09 31.74
C ASP A 173 2.38 29.70 30.38
N PRO A 174 2.07 28.49 29.86
CA PRO A 174 2.56 28.05 28.55
C PRO A 174 2.06 29.00 27.46
N CYS A 175 2.99 29.52 26.66
CA CYS A 175 2.68 30.39 25.54
C CYS A 175 2.58 29.55 24.27
N TYR A 176 1.50 29.69 23.53
CA TYR A 176 1.32 29.09 22.21
C TYR A 176 1.21 30.19 21.17
N ILE A 177 1.38 29.86 19.89
CA ILE A 177 1.24 30.79 18.80
C ILE A 177 0.34 30.15 17.74
N LEU A 178 -0.77 30.81 17.42
CA LEU A 178 -1.55 30.49 16.22
C LEU A 178 -0.84 31.11 15.02
N LEU A 179 -0.57 30.29 14.02
CA LEU A 179 0.00 30.69 12.75
C LEU A 179 -1.04 30.53 11.66
N VAL A 180 -1.23 31.57 10.86
CA VAL A 180 -2.12 31.59 9.70
C VAL A 180 -1.29 32.07 8.51
N GLN A 181 -0.94 31.15 7.61
CA GLN A 181 -0.10 31.44 6.46
C GLN A 181 -0.89 31.41 5.16
N ASP A 182 -0.69 32.44 4.34
CA ASP A 182 -1.15 32.47 2.95
C ASP A 182 -0.34 31.55 2.05
N TYR A 183 -1.02 30.74 1.25
CA TYR A 183 -0.36 29.81 0.34
C TYR A 183 0.43 30.51 -0.77
N VAL A 184 -0.11 31.61 -1.32
CA VAL A 184 0.42 32.24 -2.55
C VAL A 184 1.61 33.15 -2.24
N SER A 185 1.48 34.03 -1.25
CA SER A 185 2.52 35.00 -0.89
C SER A 185 3.50 34.47 0.17
N GLY A 186 3.14 33.42 0.90
CA GLY A 186 3.87 32.98 2.09
C GLY A 186 3.73 33.92 3.29
N PHE A 187 2.91 34.97 3.22
CA PHE A 187 2.65 35.87 4.34
C PHE A 187 2.04 35.11 5.53
N THR A 188 2.65 35.23 6.70
CA THR A 188 2.23 34.52 7.92
C THR A 188 1.80 35.50 9.00
N ALA A 189 0.53 35.44 9.39
CA ALA A 189 0.01 36.14 10.56
C ALA A 189 0.19 35.25 11.80
N ALA A 190 0.90 35.75 12.80
CA ALA A 190 1.15 35.07 14.06
C ALA A 190 0.36 35.73 15.20
N ARG A 191 -0.40 34.94 15.97
CA ARG A 191 -1.16 35.42 17.14
C ARG A 191 -0.76 34.64 18.39
N PRO A 192 -0.23 35.30 19.44
CA PRO A 192 0.06 34.63 20.70
C PRO A 192 -1.23 34.17 21.39
N LEU A 193 -1.19 32.98 21.97
CA LEU A 193 -2.26 32.35 22.74
C LEU A 193 -1.74 31.95 24.13
N HIS A 194 -2.59 32.08 25.14
CA HIS A 194 -2.30 31.66 26.51
C HIS A 194 -2.70 30.19 26.79
N ASP A 195 -3.57 29.62 25.95
CA ASP A 195 -3.91 28.21 25.95
C ASP A 195 -4.38 27.75 24.56
N VAL A 196 -4.45 26.44 24.35
CA VAL A 196 -4.91 25.81 23.10
C VAL A 196 -6.38 25.37 23.21
N LYS A 197 -7.16 25.99 24.09
CA LYS A 197 -8.58 25.65 24.21
C LYS A 197 -9.31 26.11 22.95
N ALA A 198 -10.29 25.30 22.54
CA ALA A 198 -11.12 25.53 21.36
C ALA A 198 -11.71 26.94 21.25
N LYS A 199 -12.08 27.57 22.38
CA LYS A 199 -12.62 28.94 22.40
C LYS A 199 -11.54 29.97 22.09
N THR A 200 -10.40 29.90 22.78
CA THR A 200 -9.26 30.81 22.60
C THR A 200 -8.74 30.78 21.17
N VAL A 201 -8.60 29.58 20.61
CA VAL A 201 -8.18 29.40 19.21
C VAL A 201 -9.22 29.96 18.24
N ALA A 202 -10.51 29.74 18.48
CA ALA A 202 -11.58 30.28 17.62
C ALA A 202 -11.63 31.82 17.64
N ASP A 203 -11.49 32.43 18.82
CA ASP A 203 -11.48 33.89 18.98
C ASP A 203 -10.24 34.50 18.30
N ALA A 204 -9.08 33.83 18.38
CA ALA A 204 -7.87 34.25 17.69
C ALA A 204 -7.98 34.16 16.16
N ILE A 205 -8.54 33.06 15.63
CA ILE A 205 -8.82 32.91 14.19
C ILE A 205 -9.77 34.02 13.72
N HIS A 206 -10.83 34.30 14.49
CA HIS A 206 -11.77 35.38 14.18
C HIS A 206 -11.05 36.74 14.07
N GLY A 207 -10.17 37.05 15.03
CA GLY A 207 -9.39 38.29 15.01
C GLY A 207 -8.51 38.42 13.76
N VAL A 208 -7.77 37.37 13.41
CA VAL A 208 -6.93 37.36 12.19
C VAL A 208 -7.76 37.58 10.93
N PHE A 209 -8.95 36.97 10.85
CA PHE A 209 -9.82 37.12 9.67
C PHE A 209 -10.48 38.50 9.60
N CYS A 210 -10.71 39.16 10.74
CA CYS A 210 -11.18 40.54 10.76
C CYS A 210 -10.09 41.52 10.30
N GLU A 211 -8.82 41.24 10.58
CA GLU A 211 -7.68 42.09 10.20
C GLU A 211 -7.28 41.92 8.72
N HIS A 212 -7.26 40.68 8.21
CA HIS A 212 -6.74 40.37 6.87
C HIS A 212 -7.82 39.96 5.86
N GLY A 213 -9.07 39.84 6.31
CA GLY A 213 -10.19 39.34 5.51
C GLY A 213 -10.42 37.84 5.66
N SER A 214 -11.60 37.39 5.22
CA SER A 214 -11.99 35.97 5.28
C SER A 214 -11.42 35.20 4.08
N PRO A 215 -10.62 34.15 4.29
CA PRO A 215 -10.16 33.29 3.21
C PRO A 215 -11.30 32.42 2.66
N SER A 216 -11.17 31.97 1.41
CA SER A 216 -12.13 31.03 0.81
C SER A 216 -11.98 29.62 1.41
N VAL A 217 -10.74 29.22 1.68
CA VAL A 217 -10.38 27.89 2.17
C VAL A 217 -9.32 27.98 3.26
N VAL A 218 -9.54 27.20 4.32
CA VAL A 218 -8.58 26.95 5.40
C VAL A 218 -8.18 25.48 5.38
N LEU A 219 -6.88 25.22 5.43
CA LEU A 219 -6.30 23.92 5.68
C LEU A 219 -5.76 23.85 7.11
N SER A 220 -5.98 22.73 7.78
CA SER A 220 -5.34 22.44 9.06
C SER A 220 -4.89 20.99 9.14
N ASP A 221 -4.00 20.70 10.08
CA ASP A 221 -3.72 19.33 10.47
C ASP A 221 -4.90 18.69 11.20
N HIS A 222 -4.83 17.36 11.33
CA HIS A 222 -5.86 16.56 11.97
C HIS A 222 -5.83 16.66 13.50
N ASP A 223 -5.73 17.87 14.04
CA ASP A 223 -5.92 18.11 15.47
C ASP A 223 -7.42 18.19 15.81
N ARG A 224 -7.91 17.13 16.46
CA ARG A 224 -9.30 17.03 16.91
C ARG A 224 -9.63 17.93 18.10
N THR A 225 -8.62 18.36 18.85
CA THR A 225 -8.82 19.00 20.15
C THR A 225 -8.99 20.52 20.05
N SER A 226 -8.25 21.18 19.15
CA SER A 226 -8.31 22.63 19.00
C SER A 226 -8.85 23.07 17.63
N LEU A 227 -8.14 22.79 16.55
CA LEU A 227 -8.40 23.31 15.21
C LEU A 227 -9.66 22.72 14.55
N THR A 228 -10.00 21.47 14.88
CA THR A 228 -11.21 20.81 14.35
C THR A 228 -12.43 20.93 15.28
N SER A 229 -12.34 21.73 16.34
CA SER A 229 -13.40 21.88 17.34
C SER A 229 -14.68 22.53 16.79
N ARG A 230 -15.81 22.33 17.50
CA ARG A 230 -17.11 22.92 17.11
C ARG A 230 -17.08 24.45 17.12
N GLN A 231 -16.30 25.04 18.02
CA GLN A 231 -16.13 26.49 18.17
C GLN A 231 -15.43 27.08 16.95
N VAL A 232 -14.30 26.49 16.54
CA VAL A 232 -13.56 26.91 15.35
C VAL A 232 -14.43 26.75 14.11
N ARG A 233 -15.09 25.60 13.93
CA ARG A 233 -16.02 25.39 12.79
C ARG A 233 -17.11 26.46 12.70
N ARG A 234 -17.65 26.90 13.84
CA ARG A 234 -18.67 27.96 13.87
C ARG A 234 -18.11 29.31 13.42
N VAL A 235 -16.88 29.63 13.82
CA VAL A 235 -16.19 30.85 13.36
C VAL A 235 -15.94 30.77 11.85
N LEU A 236 -15.38 29.67 11.34
CA LEU A 236 -15.14 29.49 9.91
C LEU A 236 -16.43 29.61 9.08
N GLN A 237 -17.53 29.03 9.57
CA GLN A 237 -18.86 29.19 8.94
C GLN A 237 -19.35 30.64 8.91
N ARG A 238 -19.16 31.41 10.00
CA ARG A 238 -19.53 32.84 10.04
C ARG A 238 -18.75 33.67 9.02
N HIS A 239 -17.50 33.30 8.76
CA HIS A 239 -16.67 33.94 7.74
C HIS A 239 -16.90 33.40 6.31
N GLY A 240 -17.79 32.42 6.13
CA GLY A 240 -18.04 31.80 4.82
C GLY A 240 -16.89 30.93 4.31
N THR A 241 -15.96 30.55 5.20
CA THR A 241 -14.73 29.83 4.86
C THR A 241 -14.93 28.32 4.90
N LYS A 242 -14.44 27.61 3.88
CA LYS A 242 -14.44 26.14 3.85
C LYS A 242 -13.23 25.61 4.62
N HIS A 243 -13.44 24.61 5.47
CA HIS A 243 -12.37 23.96 6.23
C HIS A 243 -12.09 22.56 5.69
N TYR A 244 -10.84 22.29 5.31
CA TYR A 244 -10.37 20.95 5.01
C TYR A 244 -9.25 20.55 5.98
N VAL A 245 -9.24 19.27 6.32
CA VAL A 245 -8.26 18.69 7.23
C VAL A 245 -7.35 17.77 6.43
N LEU A 246 -6.03 17.93 6.60
CA LEU A 246 -5.06 17.10 5.90
C LEU A 246 -5.14 15.63 6.39
N PRO A 247 -4.95 14.64 5.50
CA PRO A 247 -4.82 13.25 5.90
C PRO A 247 -3.56 13.06 6.77
N GLY A 248 -3.62 12.14 7.73
CA GLY A 248 -2.45 11.82 8.55
C GLY A 248 -1.24 11.42 7.69
N TYR A 249 -0.04 11.87 8.08
CA TYR A 249 1.22 11.71 7.32
C TYR A 249 1.24 12.43 5.96
N GLY A 250 0.57 13.58 5.87
CA GLY A 250 0.52 14.46 4.70
C GLY A 250 1.49 15.65 4.74
N GLN A 251 2.68 15.52 5.35
CA GLN A 251 3.65 16.62 5.57
C GLN A 251 4.03 17.44 4.32
N TYR A 252 3.87 16.87 3.12
CA TYR A 252 4.11 17.58 1.86
C TYR A 252 2.97 18.54 1.48
N LEU A 253 1.84 18.52 2.17
CA LEU A 253 0.68 19.38 1.95
C LEU A 253 0.61 20.54 2.96
N SER A 254 1.36 20.47 4.05
CA SER A 254 1.44 21.48 5.12
C SER A 254 2.54 22.49 4.82
N PHE A 255 2.26 23.41 3.89
CA PHE A 255 3.21 24.44 3.46
C PHE A 255 3.68 25.37 4.60
N TRP A 256 2.92 25.42 5.70
CA TRP A 256 3.21 26.20 6.90
C TRP A 256 4.26 25.59 7.83
N GLU A 257 4.61 24.31 7.70
CA GLU A 257 5.61 23.65 8.57
C GLU A 257 6.99 24.32 8.54
N ARG A 258 7.39 24.91 7.39
CA ARG A 258 8.68 25.61 7.30
C ARG A 258 8.68 26.91 8.09
N SER A 259 7.65 27.73 7.92
CA SER A 259 7.52 28.99 8.66
C SER A 259 7.34 28.77 10.15
N HIS A 260 6.80 27.61 10.56
CA HIS A 260 6.74 27.21 11.96
C HIS A 260 8.12 27.06 12.57
N LYS A 261 9.05 26.45 11.83
CA LYS A 261 10.43 26.29 12.29
C LYS A 261 11.13 27.64 12.42
N ASP A 262 10.97 28.52 11.44
CA ASP A 262 11.60 29.85 11.45
C ASP A 262 11.09 30.77 12.57
N MET A 263 9.87 30.54 13.10
CA MET A 263 9.33 31.29 14.24
C MET A 263 9.54 30.62 15.59
N ALA A 264 9.93 29.33 15.61
CA ALA A 264 10.17 28.56 16.82
C ALA A 264 11.64 28.57 17.27
N ASP A 265 12.57 28.79 16.34
CA ASP A 265 14.01 29.00 16.58
C ASP A 265 14.31 30.44 17.04
#